data_AF-A0A072PAD2-F1
#
_entry.id   AF-A0A072PAD2-F1
#
_cell.length_a   1.000
_cell.length_b   1.000
_cell.length_c   1.000
_cell.angle_alpha   90.00
_cell.angle_beta   90.00
_cell.angle_gamma   90.00
#
_symmetry.space_group_name_H-M   'P 1'
#
loop_
_entity.id
_entity.type
_entity.pdbx_description
1 polymer ?
#
loop_
_entity_poly.entity_id
_entity_poly.type
_entity_poly.pdbx_seq_one_letter_code
_entity_poly.pdbx_strand_id
1 'polypeptide(L)'
;MQGEWRDGSMQQYQRVALEGVFVLDKKKLCGTLGYNRAELQELALHTMVVGTLCEAAQLQAGETIIVGPATRTFGPATVDLASLLGANIIALGRNKQKLKQSRDQTGRSERFQYVVRTGGEKVDTEAILAATPNGEGAEVFNDWTSGSFET
;
A
#
# COMPACT_ATOMS: atom_id res chain seq x y z
N MET A 1 5.97 -27.24 2.49
CA MET A 1 4.62 -27.20 1.90
C MET A 1 4.40 -28.41 1.02
N GLN A 2 3.27 -29.10 1.18
CA GLN A 2 2.80 -30.20 0.31
C GLN A 2 1.45 -29.77 -0.30
N GLY A 3 1.09 -30.28 -1.47
CA GLY A 3 -0.21 -29.99 -2.12
C GLY A 3 -0.20 -28.76 -3.04
N GLU A 4 -1.33 -28.06 -3.14
CA GLU A 4 -1.59 -26.95 -4.09
C GLU A 4 -0.56 -25.83 -4.06
N TRP A 5 0.16 -25.68 -2.94
CA TRP A 5 1.07 -24.55 -2.71
C TRP A 5 2.53 -24.88 -2.99
N ARG A 6 2.85 -26.14 -3.34
CA ARG A 6 4.24 -26.60 -3.53
C ARG A 6 4.90 -25.92 -4.73
N ASP A 7 4.17 -25.80 -5.83
CA ASP A 7 4.69 -25.33 -7.11
C ASP A 7 4.24 -23.87 -7.32
N GLY A 8 5.20 -22.93 -7.27
CA GLY A 8 4.92 -21.48 -7.37
C GLY A 8 4.34 -21.05 -8.73
N SER A 9 4.09 -19.75 -8.94
CA SER A 9 3.30 -19.27 -10.09
C SER A 9 4.08 -19.01 -11.39
N MET A 10 5.40 -19.19 -11.42
CA MET A 10 6.23 -18.95 -12.61
C MET A 10 6.25 -20.17 -13.57
N GLN A 11 5.07 -20.59 -14.03
CA GLN A 11 4.88 -21.78 -14.87
C GLN A 11 3.64 -21.66 -15.77
N GLN A 12 3.52 -22.51 -16.80
CA GLN A 12 2.38 -22.45 -17.75
C GLN A 12 1.07 -23.01 -17.17
N TYR A 13 1.18 -23.95 -16.23
CA TYR A 13 0.06 -24.58 -15.55
C TYR A 13 0.36 -24.62 -14.06
N GLN A 14 -0.64 -24.34 -13.23
CA GLN A 14 -0.50 -24.33 -11.78
C GLN A 14 -1.70 -25.04 -11.16
N ARG A 15 -1.44 -25.85 -10.13
CA ARG A 15 -2.48 -26.35 -9.22
C ARG A 15 -2.79 -25.25 -8.22
N VAL A 16 -4.06 -24.86 -8.11
CA VAL A 16 -4.50 -23.78 -7.21
C VAL A 16 -5.68 -24.25 -6.39
N ALA A 17 -5.74 -23.79 -5.15
CA ALA A 17 -6.88 -24.05 -4.27
C ALA A 17 -8.10 -23.27 -4.79
N LEU A 18 -9.23 -23.97 -4.99
CA LEU A 18 -10.40 -23.42 -5.67
C LEU A 18 -11.02 -22.25 -4.88
N GLU A 19 -10.87 -22.24 -3.56
CA GLU A 19 -11.30 -21.16 -2.67
C GLU A 19 -10.64 -19.81 -2.96
N GLY A 20 -9.45 -19.82 -3.60
CA GLY A 20 -8.73 -18.60 -4.01
C GLY A 20 -8.97 -18.19 -5.46
N VAL A 21 -9.84 -18.90 -6.20
CA VAL A 21 -10.10 -18.65 -7.63
C VAL A 21 -11.36 -17.81 -7.80
N PHE A 22 -11.17 -16.59 -8.28
CA PHE A 22 -12.26 -15.64 -8.53
C PHE A 22 -12.43 -15.39 -10.03
N VAL A 23 -13.68 -15.47 -10.50
CA VAL A 23 -14.01 -15.19 -11.91
C VAL A 23 -14.01 -13.68 -12.14
N LEU A 24 -13.18 -13.22 -13.07
CA LEU A 24 -13.10 -11.81 -13.45
C LEU A 24 -14.03 -11.52 -14.65
N ASP A 25 -14.81 -10.42 -14.56
CA ASP A 25 -15.62 -9.94 -15.68
C ASP A 25 -14.73 -9.26 -16.73
N LYS A 26 -14.33 -10.05 -17.73
CA LYS A 26 -13.49 -9.60 -18.84
C LYS A 26 -14.13 -8.48 -19.67
N LYS A 27 -15.47 -8.49 -19.86
CA LYS A 27 -16.16 -7.48 -20.67
C LYS A 27 -16.08 -6.12 -19.99
N LYS A 28 -16.27 -6.09 -18.67
CA LYS A 28 -16.13 -4.87 -17.87
C LYS A 28 -14.67 -4.43 -17.77
N LEU A 29 -13.78 -5.30 -17.28
CA LEU A 29 -12.40 -4.95 -16.95
C LEU A 29 -11.57 -4.60 -18.19
N CYS A 30 -11.58 -5.46 -19.22
CA CYS A 30 -10.77 -5.24 -20.41
C CYS A 30 -11.50 -4.47 -21.50
N GLY A 31 -12.83 -4.60 -21.58
CA GLY A 31 -13.62 -3.92 -22.62
C GLY A 31 -13.98 -2.48 -22.23
N THR A 32 -14.66 -2.31 -21.10
CA THR A 32 -15.19 -0.98 -20.68
C THR A 32 -14.13 -0.13 -19.99
N LEU A 33 -13.35 -0.74 -19.09
CA LEU A 33 -12.33 -0.03 -18.29
C LEU A 33 -10.94 -0.04 -18.96
N GLY A 34 -10.75 -0.85 -20.01
CA GLY A 34 -9.54 -0.83 -20.83
C GLY A 34 -8.31 -1.51 -20.22
N TYR A 35 -8.45 -2.20 -19.08
CA TYR A 35 -7.32 -2.88 -18.44
C TYR A 35 -6.79 -4.03 -19.29
N ASN A 36 -5.47 -4.13 -19.38
CA ASN A 36 -4.81 -5.28 -19.98
C ASN A 36 -4.54 -6.37 -18.92
N ARG A 37 -4.19 -7.58 -19.39
CA ARG A 37 -3.99 -8.74 -18.50
C ARG A 37 -2.83 -8.56 -17.52
N ALA A 38 -1.80 -7.80 -17.89
CA ALA A 38 -0.65 -7.55 -17.02
C ALA A 38 -1.04 -6.60 -15.88
N GLU A 39 -1.84 -5.56 -16.16
CA GLU A 39 -2.38 -4.65 -15.14
C GLU A 39 -3.28 -5.40 -14.15
N LEU A 40 -4.09 -6.36 -14.62
CA LEU A 40 -4.94 -7.16 -13.74
C LEU A 40 -4.15 -8.03 -12.74
N GLN A 41 -2.85 -8.28 -12.96
CA GLN A 41 -2.03 -8.99 -11.98
C GLN A 41 -1.84 -8.20 -10.68
N GLU A 42 -2.01 -6.87 -10.73
CA GLU A 42 -1.90 -5.99 -9.57
C GLU A 42 -3.03 -6.20 -8.55
N LEU A 43 -4.14 -6.85 -8.95
CA LEU A 43 -5.24 -7.19 -8.04
C LEU A 43 -4.77 -8.06 -6.86
N ALA A 44 -3.86 -9.00 -7.09
CA ALA A 44 -3.34 -9.87 -6.03
C ALA A 44 -2.60 -9.06 -4.94
N LEU A 45 -1.90 -8.00 -5.34
CA LEU A 45 -1.22 -7.10 -4.42
C LEU A 45 -2.22 -6.22 -3.65
N HIS A 46 -3.27 -5.74 -4.32
CA HIS A 46 -4.34 -4.98 -3.66
C HIS A 46 -5.10 -5.82 -2.64
N THR A 47 -5.33 -7.12 -2.89
CA THR A 47 -5.99 -8.01 -1.91
C THR A 47 -5.22 -8.07 -0.59
N MET A 48 -3.88 -8.14 -0.64
CA MET A 48 -3.05 -8.10 0.56
C MET A 48 -3.26 -6.79 1.33
N VAL A 49 -3.25 -5.65 0.63
CA VAL A 49 -3.42 -4.34 1.26
C VAL A 49 -4.82 -4.19 1.85
N VAL A 50 -5.86 -4.67 1.18
CA VAL A 50 -7.24 -4.71 1.71
C VAL A 50 -7.29 -5.47 3.03
N GLY A 51 -6.68 -6.66 3.10
CA GLY A 51 -6.60 -7.40 4.37
C GLY A 51 -5.89 -6.59 5.47
N THR A 52 -4.78 -5.93 5.14
CA THR A 52 -4.05 -5.14 6.15
C THR A 52 -4.81 -3.90 6.63
N LEU A 53 -5.44 -3.14 5.73
CA LEU A 53 -6.06 -1.86 6.08
C LEU A 53 -7.51 -2.01 6.54
N CYS A 54 -8.31 -2.83 5.85
CA CYS A 54 -9.73 -2.95 6.13
C CYS A 54 -10.02 -3.98 7.22
N GLU A 55 -9.30 -5.10 7.25
CA GLU A 55 -9.58 -6.19 8.21
C GLU A 55 -8.72 -6.12 9.46
N ALA A 56 -7.40 -5.98 9.30
CA ALA A 56 -6.48 -5.99 10.44
C ALA A 56 -6.45 -4.63 11.18
N ALA A 57 -6.25 -3.53 10.45
CA ALA A 57 -6.19 -2.19 11.02
C ALA A 57 -7.57 -1.54 11.18
N GLN A 58 -8.58 -1.98 10.41
CA GLN A 58 -9.92 -1.37 10.36
C GLN A 58 -9.88 0.16 10.16
N LEU A 59 -9.01 0.63 9.25
CA LEU A 59 -8.81 2.05 8.98
C LEU A 59 -10.12 2.72 8.53
N GLN A 60 -10.49 3.80 9.23
CA GLN A 60 -11.68 4.59 8.95
C GLN A 60 -11.38 5.87 8.16
N ALA A 61 -12.40 6.42 7.53
CA ALA A 61 -12.29 7.71 6.84
C ALA A 61 -11.94 8.83 7.84
N GLY A 62 -10.97 9.67 7.48
CA GLY A 62 -10.50 10.76 8.33
C GLY A 62 -9.44 10.37 9.38
N GLU A 63 -9.21 9.08 9.62
CA GLU A 63 -8.06 8.62 10.40
C GLU A 63 -6.75 8.85 9.64
N THR A 64 -5.65 8.88 10.37
CA THR A 64 -4.30 9.08 9.87
C THR A 64 -3.54 7.77 9.82
N ILE A 65 -2.97 7.47 8.65
CA ILE A 65 -2.08 6.34 8.41
C ILE A 65 -0.68 6.84 8.03
N ILE A 66 0.33 6.32 8.72
CA ILE A 66 1.73 6.46 8.33
C ILE A 66 2.13 5.22 7.52
N VAL A 67 2.67 5.40 6.31
CA VAL A 67 3.06 4.32 5.41
C VAL A 67 4.56 4.35 5.14
N GLY A 68 5.30 3.29 5.44
CA GLY A 68 6.74 3.27 5.21
C GLY A 68 7.29 1.87 4.94
N PRO A 69 8.21 1.69 3.96
CA PRO A 69 8.56 2.59 2.87
C PRO A 69 7.45 2.71 1.81
N ALA A 70 6.97 3.92 1.57
CA ALA A 70 5.83 4.20 0.67
C ALA A 70 6.12 4.02 -0.82
N THR A 71 7.39 3.98 -1.25
CA THR A 71 7.77 3.95 -2.68
C THR A 71 8.36 2.61 -3.13
N ARG A 72 8.00 1.52 -2.43
CA ARG A 72 8.43 0.13 -2.73
C ARG A 72 7.24 -0.69 -3.25
N THR A 73 7.32 -2.02 -3.22
CA THR A 73 6.33 -2.91 -3.82
C THR A 73 4.91 -2.71 -3.28
N PHE A 74 4.76 -2.60 -1.96
CA PHE A 74 3.43 -2.53 -1.31
C PHE A 74 2.95 -1.11 -1.03
N GLY A 75 3.88 -0.17 -0.79
CA GLY A 75 3.58 1.20 -0.41
C GLY A 75 2.61 1.95 -1.34
N PRO A 76 2.77 1.92 -2.68
CA PRO A 76 1.84 2.56 -3.60
C PRO A 76 0.41 2.03 -3.49
N ALA A 77 0.21 0.72 -3.42
CA ALA A 77 -1.12 0.15 -3.24
C ALA A 77 -1.73 0.48 -1.87
N THR A 78 -0.91 0.56 -0.81
CA THR A 78 -1.35 1.09 0.51
C THR A 78 -1.81 2.53 0.40
N VAL A 79 -1.06 3.38 -0.30
CA VAL A 79 -1.43 4.79 -0.55
C VAL A 79 -2.73 4.88 -1.32
N ASP A 80 -2.89 4.11 -2.39
CA ASP A 80 -4.07 4.14 -3.25
C ASP A 80 -5.32 3.71 -2.46
N LEU A 81 -5.25 2.59 -1.73
CA LEU A 81 -6.37 2.13 -0.93
C LEU A 81 -6.70 3.10 0.22
N ALA A 82 -5.69 3.60 0.95
CA ALA A 82 -5.92 4.58 2.01
C ALA A 82 -6.55 5.87 1.47
N SER A 83 -6.17 6.30 0.26
CA SER A 83 -6.77 7.46 -0.39
C SER A 83 -8.23 7.21 -0.76
N LEU A 84 -8.56 5.99 -1.23
CA LEU A 84 -9.93 5.59 -1.52
C LEU A 84 -10.81 5.50 -0.27
N LEU A 85 -10.24 5.06 0.86
CA LEU A 85 -10.90 5.05 2.17
C LEU A 85 -11.09 6.47 2.74
N GLY A 86 -10.42 7.47 2.18
CA GLY A 86 -10.49 8.85 2.63
C GLY A 86 -9.68 9.13 3.89
N ALA A 87 -8.63 8.34 4.17
CA ALA A 87 -7.70 8.58 5.26
C ALA A 87 -6.74 9.75 4.98
N ASN A 88 -6.11 10.27 6.03
CA ASN A 88 -4.94 11.13 5.96
C ASN A 88 -3.68 10.26 5.85
N ILE A 89 -2.82 10.52 4.88
CA ILE A 89 -1.70 9.65 4.53
C ILE A 89 -0.40 10.41 4.77
N ILE A 90 0.48 9.82 5.57
CA ILE A 90 1.86 10.28 5.75
C ILE A 90 2.81 9.26 5.12
N ALA A 91 3.23 9.53 3.89
CA ALA A 91 4.12 8.64 3.13
C ALA A 91 5.59 8.85 3.51
N LEU A 92 6.24 7.80 4.00
CA LEU A 92 7.66 7.81 4.38
C LEU A 92 8.53 7.22 3.28
N GLY A 93 9.64 7.88 2.97
CA GLY A 93 10.63 7.34 2.05
C GLY A 93 11.93 8.13 2.01
N ARG A 94 12.91 7.63 1.26
CA ARG A 94 14.22 8.29 1.07
C ARG A 94 14.31 9.06 -0.25
N ASN A 95 13.46 8.72 -1.23
CA ASN A 95 13.49 9.34 -2.55
C ASN A 95 12.39 10.39 -2.66
N LYS A 96 12.77 11.66 -2.50
CA LYS A 96 11.88 12.83 -2.60
C LYS A 96 11.10 12.88 -3.92
N GLN A 97 11.74 12.52 -5.04
CA GLN A 97 11.10 12.57 -6.36
C GLN A 97 9.97 11.53 -6.48
N LYS A 98 10.19 10.31 -6.00
CA LYS A 98 9.16 9.26 -6.00
C LYS A 98 8.00 9.59 -5.05
N LEU A 99 8.29 10.14 -3.87
CA LEU A 99 7.24 10.59 -2.93
C LEU A 99 6.40 11.72 -3.55
N LYS A 100 7.04 12.69 -4.21
CA LYS A 100 6.34 13.76 -4.93
C LYS A 100 5.47 13.20 -6.06
N GLN A 101 5.99 12.24 -6.83
CA GLN A 101 5.22 11.58 -7.89
C GLN A 101 3.97 10.88 -7.34
N SER A 102 4.09 10.16 -6.22
CA SER A 102 2.96 9.52 -5.54
C SER A 102 1.90 10.53 -5.11
N ARG A 103 2.29 11.66 -4.50
CA ARG A 103 1.37 12.77 -4.21
C ARG A 103 0.69 13.34 -5.46
N ASP A 104 1.45 13.50 -6.54
CA ASP A 104 0.88 14.05 -7.78
C ASP A 104 -0.13 13.07 -8.41
N GLN A 105 0.05 11.76 -8.24
CA GLN A 105 -0.90 10.71 -8.67
C GLN A 105 -2.20 10.69 -7.86
N THR A 106 -2.17 11.08 -6.58
CA THR A 106 -3.38 11.23 -5.75
C THR A 106 -4.15 12.54 -6.00
N GLY A 107 -3.86 13.23 -7.11
CA GLY A 107 -4.50 14.50 -7.45
C GLY A 107 -4.07 15.66 -6.57
N ARG A 108 -2.94 15.54 -5.86
CA ARG A 108 -2.45 16.54 -4.87
C ARG A 108 -3.45 16.81 -3.75
N SER A 109 -4.13 15.77 -3.30
CA SER A 109 -4.99 15.83 -2.12
C SER A 109 -4.25 16.40 -0.92
N GLU A 110 -4.88 17.33 -0.20
CA GLU A 110 -4.34 17.88 1.05
C GLU A 110 -4.17 16.81 2.13
N ARG A 111 -4.93 15.70 2.02
CA ARG A 111 -4.83 14.52 2.89
C ARG A 111 -3.57 13.69 2.63
N PHE A 112 -2.79 13.98 1.58
CA PHE A 112 -1.53 13.29 1.32
C PHE A 112 -0.34 14.20 1.67
N GLN A 113 0.40 13.82 2.69
CA GLN A 113 1.70 14.40 3.03
C GLN A 113 2.79 13.35 2.89
N TYR A 114 4.04 13.80 2.76
CA TYR A 114 5.18 12.89 2.75
C TYR A 114 6.36 13.44 3.53
N VAL A 115 7.14 12.54 4.12
CA VAL A 115 8.37 12.86 4.84
C VAL A 115 9.55 12.14 4.19
N VAL A 116 10.56 12.93 3.83
CA VAL A 116 11.84 12.41 3.37
C VAL A 116 12.68 12.06 4.59
N ARG A 117 12.83 10.76 4.87
CA ARG A 117 13.56 10.28 6.05
C ARG A 117 15.04 10.62 5.96
N THR A 118 15.56 11.18 7.05
CA THR A 118 16.98 11.50 7.25
C THR A 118 17.72 10.34 7.91
N GLY A 119 16.99 9.50 8.66
CA GLY A 119 17.56 8.44 9.49
C GLY A 119 17.86 8.86 10.94
N GLY A 120 17.72 10.15 11.27
CA GLY A 120 17.80 10.63 12.64
C GLY A 120 16.44 10.55 13.33
N GLU A 121 16.34 9.76 14.39
CA GLU A 121 15.07 9.50 15.10
C GLU A 121 14.33 10.79 15.48
N LYS A 122 14.99 11.70 16.20
CA LYS A 122 14.36 12.95 16.66
C LYS A 122 13.87 13.82 15.49
N VAL A 123 14.69 13.98 14.46
CA VAL A 123 14.38 14.81 13.29
C VAL A 123 13.25 14.20 12.47
N ASP A 124 13.29 12.89 12.25
CA ASP A 124 12.25 12.17 11.50
C ASP A 124 10.93 12.18 12.29
N THR A 125 10.95 11.98 13.61
CA THR A 125 9.75 12.02 14.46
C THR A 125 9.10 13.40 14.47
N GLU A 126 9.88 14.47 14.66
CA GLU A 126 9.37 15.84 14.60
C GLU A 126 8.77 16.16 13.23
N ALA A 127 9.41 15.73 12.13
CA ALA A 127 8.91 15.92 10.77
C ALA A 127 7.63 15.11 10.50
N ILE A 128 7.53 13.90 11.04
CA ILE A 128 6.34 13.05 10.93
C ILE A 128 5.18 13.70 11.67
N LEU A 129 5.35 14.09 12.93
CA LEU A 129 4.30 14.76 13.71
C LEU A 129 3.86 16.06 13.03
N ALA A 130 4.79 16.89 12.55
CA ALA A 130 4.43 18.12 11.84
C ALA A 130 3.62 17.86 10.54
N ALA A 131 3.71 16.66 9.96
CA ALA A 131 2.95 16.28 8.78
C ALA A 131 1.56 15.71 9.11
N THR A 132 1.32 15.25 10.34
CA THR A 132 0.00 14.72 10.74
C THR A 132 -0.96 15.88 11.00
N PRO A 133 -2.28 15.66 10.82
CA PRO A 133 -3.28 16.63 11.27
C PRO A 133 -3.03 17.01 12.75
N ASN A 134 -2.96 18.32 13.02
CA ASN A 134 -2.76 18.90 14.36
C ASN A 134 -1.52 18.42 15.15
N GLY A 135 -0.60 17.66 14.55
CA GLY A 135 0.52 17.06 15.28
C GLY A 135 0.15 15.90 16.22
N GLU A 136 -1.02 15.28 16.04
CA GLU A 136 -1.57 14.27 16.97
C GLU A 136 -1.01 12.85 16.79
N GLY A 137 -0.23 12.60 15.74
CA GLY A 137 0.25 11.26 15.41
C GLY A 137 -0.68 10.53 14.43
N ALA A 138 -0.77 9.21 14.56
CA ALA A 138 -1.52 8.37 13.64
C ALA A 138 -2.16 7.18 14.34
N GLU A 139 -3.35 6.80 13.87
CA GLU A 139 -4.08 5.62 14.32
C GLU A 139 -3.46 4.33 13.77
N VAL A 140 -2.90 4.39 12.57
CA VAL A 140 -2.31 3.23 11.88
C VAL A 140 -0.89 3.52 11.42
N PHE A 141 0.04 2.62 11.76
CA PHE A 141 1.36 2.56 11.14
C PHE A 141 1.51 1.29 10.31
N ASN A 142 1.65 1.46 9.00
CA ASN A 142 1.80 0.36 8.06
C ASN A 142 3.26 0.26 7.61
N ASP A 143 3.98 -0.67 8.24
CA ASP A 143 5.41 -0.88 8.07
C ASP A 143 5.73 -2.06 7.13
N TRP A 144 6.39 -1.75 6.02
CA TRP A 144 6.92 -2.71 5.05
C TRP A 144 8.44 -2.83 5.10
N THR A 145 9.09 -2.31 6.15
CA THR A 145 10.51 -2.53 6.36
C THR A 145 10.79 -3.99 6.69
N SER A 146 11.92 -4.50 6.23
CA SER A 146 12.41 -5.80 6.69
C SER A 146 12.78 -5.68 8.15
N GLY A 147 12.19 -6.49 9.02
CA GLY A 147 12.63 -6.57 10.41
C GLY A 147 14.11 -6.93 10.49
N SER A 148 14.85 -6.26 11.37
CA SER A 148 16.16 -6.72 11.83
C SER A 148 15.97 -7.48 13.13
N PHE A 149 16.50 -8.69 13.22
CA PHE A 149 16.69 -9.31 14.53
C PHE A 149 17.74 -8.49 15.27
N GLU A 150 17.45 -8.07 16.50
CA GLU A 150 18.50 -7.62 17.42
C GLU A 150 19.43 -8.82 17.65
N THR A 151 20.69 -8.67 17.25
CA THR A 151 21.77 -9.61 17.59
C THR A 151 22.38 -9.24 18.92
#